data_AF-A0A3D0DYJ2-F1
#
_entry.id   AF-A0A3D0DYJ2-F1
#
_cell.length_a   1.000
_cell.length_b   1.000
_cell.length_c   1.000
_cell.angle_alpha   90.00
_cell.angle_beta   90.00
_cell.angle_gamma   90.00
#
_symmetry.space_group_name_H-M   'P 1'
#
loop_
_entity.id
_entity.type
_entity.pdbx_description
1 polymer ?
#
loop_
_entity_poly.entity_id
_entity_poly.type
_entity_poly.pdbx_seq_one_letter_code
_entity_poly.pdbx_strand_id
1 'polypeptide(L)'
;WSPRQLLSNGIEISKLHAADLRMETLRESEEPSTMPTSLAAPFRISLDDARLTKATFVSKGSATEITNIRLRLHGDKVQWQLRDAVASTPWGQLAANGNIGAQRPFKLDANASLSGTPVGAAG
;
A
#
# COMPACT_ATOMS: atom_id res chain seq x y z
N TRP A 1 16.19 21.03 -19.36
CA TRP A 1 15.83 20.19 -18.21
C TRP A 1 14.71 19.25 -18.65
N SER A 2 14.90 17.92 -18.56
CA SER A 2 13.90 16.94 -19.02
C SER A 2 13.39 16.08 -17.86
N PRO A 3 12.10 16.17 -17.48
CA PRO A 3 11.51 15.38 -16.40
C PRO A 3 11.71 13.85 -16.53
N ARG A 4 11.85 13.34 -17.77
CA ARG A 4 12.11 11.92 -18.06
C ARG A 4 13.46 11.41 -17.51
N GLN A 5 14.46 12.27 -17.36
CA GLN A 5 15.76 11.88 -16.80
C GLN A 5 15.68 11.60 -15.29
N LEU A 6 14.76 12.25 -14.56
CA LEU A 6 14.51 11.94 -13.15
C LEU A 6 13.89 10.54 -12.99
N LEU A 7 12.92 10.20 -13.85
CA LEU A 7 12.29 8.87 -13.87
C LEU A 7 13.26 7.74 -14.26
N SER A 8 14.34 8.07 -14.97
CA SER A 8 15.33 7.08 -15.46
C SER A 8 16.15 6.47 -14.33
N ASN A 9 16.35 7.20 -13.22
CA ASN A 9 17.14 6.75 -12.07
C ASN A 9 16.27 6.20 -10.93
N GLY A 10 14.94 6.27 -11.06
CA GLY A 10 13.98 5.90 -10.01
C GLY A 10 13.55 7.08 -9.14
N ILE A 11 12.49 6.85 -8.37
CA ILE A 11 11.95 7.80 -7.39
C ILE A 11 12.42 7.36 -6.01
N GLU A 12 13.33 8.13 -5.43
CA GLU A 12 13.77 7.97 -4.05
C GLU A 12 13.18 9.12 -3.22
N ILE A 13 12.31 8.78 -2.28
CA ILE A 13 11.67 9.73 -1.38
C ILE A 13 12.07 9.37 0.05
N SER A 14 12.95 10.18 0.63
CA SER A 14 13.39 9.97 2.02
C SER A 14 12.25 10.19 3.01
N LYS A 15 11.36 11.14 2.75
CA LYS A 15 10.18 11.43 3.59
C LYS A 15 8.98 11.78 2.72
N LEU A 16 7.91 11.00 2.84
CA LEU A 16 6.63 11.26 2.21
C LEU A 16 5.60 11.49 3.32
N HIS A 17 5.05 12.70 3.42
CA HIS A 17 3.93 13.00 4.30
C HIS A 17 2.72 13.42 3.49
N ALA A 18 1.61 12.74 3.71
CA ALA A 18 0.31 13.11 3.20
C ALA A 18 -0.70 13.18 4.35
N ALA A 19 -1.59 14.15 4.29
CA ALA A 19 -2.63 14.30 5.31
C ALA A 19 -3.82 13.36 5.05
N ASP A 20 -4.33 13.36 3.82
CA ASP A 20 -5.54 12.65 3.45
C ASP A 20 -5.33 11.90 2.12
N LEU A 21 -5.71 10.64 2.10
CA LEU A 21 -5.83 9.83 0.91
C LEU A 21 -7.24 9.27 0.86
N ARG A 22 -7.92 9.47 -0.27
CA ARG A 22 -9.26 8.91 -0.49
C ARG A 22 -9.26 8.03 -1.72
N MET A 23 -9.70 6.79 -1.54
CA MET A 23 -9.86 5.82 -2.60
C MET A 23 -11.35 5.48 -2.73
N GLU A 24 -11.91 5.68 -3.91
CA GLU A 24 -13.30 5.37 -4.21
C GLU A 24 -13.38 4.30 -5.30
N THR A 25 -14.09 3.22 -5.03
CA THR A 25 -14.42 2.23 -6.06
C THR A 25 -15.61 2.74 -6.86
N LEU A 26 -15.35 3.27 -8.06
CA LEU A 26 -16.36 3.93 -8.90
C LEU A 26 -17.31 2.96 -9.61
N ARG A 27 -16.84 1.76 -9.95
CA ARG A 27 -17.62 0.70 -10.59
C ARG A 27 -17.03 -0.65 -10.22
N GLU A 28 -17.88 -1.61 -9.86
CA GLU A 28 -17.43 -2.99 -9.73
C GLU A 28 -17.29 -3.63 -11.11
N SER A 29 -16.19 -4.35 -11.32
CA SER A 29 -16.08 -5.26 -12.44
C SER A 29 -16.90 -6.50 -12.11
N GLU A 30 -17.92 -6.80 -12.92
CA GLU A 30 -18.63 -8.10 -12.86
C GLU A 30 -17.76 -9.23 -13.43
N GLU A 31 -16.77 -8.88 -14.26
CA GLU A 31 -15.79 -9.84 -14.76
C GLU A 31 -14.76 -10.18 -13.67
N PRO A 32 -14.47 -11.49 -13.43
CA PRO A 32 -13.47 -11.91 -12.48
C PRO A 32 -12.11 -11.27 -12.76
N SER A 33 -11.48 -10.72 -11.73
CA SER A 33 -10.12 -10.16 -11.84
C SER A 33 -9.16 -11.24 -12.32
N THR A 34 -8.64 -11.09 -13.54
CA THR A 34 -7.57 -11.97 -14.03
C THR A 34 -6.27 -11.61 -13.34
N MET A 35 -5.46 -12.62 -13.01
CA MET A 35 -4.16 -12.36 -12.39
C MET A 35 -3.28 -11.60 -13.40
N PRO A 36 -2.53 -10.55 -12.98
CA PRO A 36 -1.64 -9.82 -13.88
C PRO A 36 -0.45 -10.69 -14.29
N THR A 37 0.13 -10.40 -15.45
CA THR A 37 1.33 -11.09 -15.95
C THR A 37 2.60 -10.68 -15.20
N SER A 38 2.64 -9.45 -14.69
CA SER A 38 3.79 -8.86 -14.00
C SER A 38 3.31 -7.80 -12.99
N LEU A 39 4.06 -7.66 -11.90
CA LEU A 39 3.95 -6.58 -10.92
C LEU A 39 5.18 -5.65 -10.98
N ALA A 40 6.09 -5.81 -11.94
CA ALA A 40 7.30 -4.99 -12.04
C ALA A 40 6.98 -3.50 -12.04
N ALA A 41 7.61 -2.76 -11.12
CA ALA A 41 7.50 -1.31 -11.10
C ALA A 41 8.09 -0.74 -12.40
N PRO A 42 7.44 0.26 -13.02
CA PRO A 42 7.94 0.87 -14.26
C PRO A 42 9.30 1.57 -14.09
N PHE A 43 9.61 1.98 -12.86
CA PHE A 43 10.90 2.50 -12.40
C PHE A 43 11.08 2.10 -10.93
N ARG A 44 12.32 2.17 -10.41
CA ARG A 44 12.59 1.91 -9.00
C ARG A 44 11.88 2.94 -8.12
N ILE A 45 11.25 2.49 -7.06
CA ILE A 45 10.60 3.32 -6.04
C ILE A 45 11.21 2.95 -4.69
N SER A 46 11.69 3.94 -3.93
CA SER A 46 12.09 3.77 -2.54
C SER A 46 11.45 4.85 -1.68
N LEU A 47 10.67 4.44 -0.68
CA LEU A 47 10.06 5.27 0.34
C LEU A 47 10.65 4.87 1.69
N ASP A 48 11.52 5.71 2.25
CA ASP A 48 12.21 5.39 3.50
C ASP A 48 11.42 5.74 4.76
N ASP A 49 10.54 6.76 4.67
CA ASP A 49 9.62 7.16 5.73
C ASP A 49 8.35 7.72 5.09
N ALA A 50 7.41 6.84 4.79
CA ALA A 50 6.08 7.24 4.33
C ALA A 50 5.14 7.31 5.52
N ARG A 51 4.48 8.45 5.71
CA ARG A 51 3.40 8.62 6.69
C ARG A 51 2.18 9.24 6.06
N LEU A 52 1.04 8.69 6.42
CA LEU A 52 -0.27 9.16 6.00
C LEU A 52 -1.16 9.29 7.23
N THR A 53 -1.70 10.48 7.46
CA THR A 53 -2.53 10.71 8.64
C THR A 53 -3.83 9.93 8.56
N LYS A 54 -4.49 9.93 7.40
CA LYS A 54 -5.77 9.25 7.18
C LYS A 54 -5.89 8.73 5.74
N ALA A 55 -6.31 7.48 5.61
CA ALA A 55 -6.79 6.88 4.37
C ALA A 55 -8.27 6.55 4.52
N THR A 56 -9.11 6.98 3.58
CA THR A 56 -10.52 6.61 3.51
C THR A 56 -10.75 5.76 2.27
N PHE A 57 -11.20 4.52 2.47
CA PHE A 57 -11.55 3.58 1.43
C PHE A 57 -13.07 3.49 1.34
N VAL A 58 -13.65 3.88 0.20
CA VAL A 58 -15.10 3.84 -0.02
C VAL A 58 -15.46 2.78 -1.04
N SER A 59 -16.30 1.83 -0.63
CA SER A 59 -16.82 0.76 -1.47
C SER A 59 -18.25 0.41 -1.07
N LYS A 60 -19.15 0.21 -2.05
CA LYS A 60 -20.57 -0.12 -1.84
C LYS A 60 -21.31 0.79 -0.85
N GLY A 61 -20.96 2.08 -0.82
CA GLY A 61 -21.55 3.04 0.11
C GLY A 61 -21.02 2.96 1.55
N SER A 62 -20.15 2.00 1.86
CA SER A 62 -19.45 1.90 3.14
C SER A 62 -18.07 2.54 3.05
N ALA A 63 -17.68 3.26 4.11
CA ALA A 63 -16.37 3.88 4.22
C ALA A 63 -15.56 3.23 5.36
N THR A 64 -14.35 2.79 5.04
CA THR A 64 -13.38 2.31 6.02
C THR A 64 -12.29 3.37 6.18
N GLU A 65 -12.11 3.86 7.40
CA GLU A 65 -11.05 4.80 7.73
C GLU A 65 -9.87 4.07 8.38
N ILE A 66 -8.67 4.34 7.89
CA ILE A 66 -7.41 3.86 8.45
C ILE A 66 -6.56 5.09 8.76
N THR A 67 -6.01 5.19 9.97
CA THR A 67 -5.24 6.36 10.43
C THR A 67 -3.85 5.98 10.90
N ASN A 68 -3.01 7.00 11.12
CA ASN A 68 -1.66 6.87 11.68
C ASN A 68 -0.78 5.88 10.88
N ILE A 69 -0.94 5.88 9.55
CA ILE A 69 -0.26 4.94 8.67
C ILE A 69 1.20 5.35 8.57
N ARG A 70 2.10 4.40 8.81
CA ARG A 70 3.54 4.55 8.58
C ARG A 70 4.07 3.29 7.93
N LEU A 71 4.97 3.45 6.96
CA LEU A 71 5.58 2.33 6.28
C LEU A 71 6.86 2.73 5.57
N ARG A 72 7.64 1.72 5.20
CA ARG A 72 8.71 1.81 4.22
C ARG A 72 8.36 0.91 3.04
N LEU A 73 8.61 1.40 1.83
CA LEU A 73 8.30 0.66 0.61
C LEU A 73 9.48 0.71 -0.34
N HIS A 74 9.90 -0.44 -0.84
CA HIS A 74 10.81 -0.53 -1.99
C HIS A 74 10.13 -1.34 -3.08
N GLY A 75 10.23 -0.87 -4.32
CA GLY A 75 9.66 -1.55 -5.49
C GLY A 75 10.57 -1.38 -6.69
N ASP A 76 10.82 -2.47 -7.42
CA ASP A 76 11.56 -2.43 -8.67
C ASP A 76 11.05 -3.50 -9.66
N LYS A 77 11.86 -3.83 -10.66
CA LYS A 77 11.51 -4.84 -11.67
C LYS A 77 11.52 -6.27 -11.14
N VAL A 78 12.11 -6.50 -9.97
CA VAL A 78 12.37 -7.81 -9.37
C VAL A 78 11.38 -8.10 -8.25
N GLN A 79 11.11 -7.12 -7.39
CA GLN A 79 10.26 -7.34 -6.21
C GLN A 79 9.67 -6.05 -5.63
N TRP A 80 8.65 -6.22 -4.81
CA TRP A 80 8.17 -5.24 -3.86
C TRP A 80 8.48 -5.69 -2.44
N GLN A 81 8.85 -4.75 -1.58
CA GLN A 81 9.14 -4.97 -0.17
C GLN A 81 8.44 -3.91 0.66
N LEU A 82 7.55 -4.35 1.54
CA LEU A 82 6.90 -3.55 2.57
C LEU A 82 7.59 -3.84 3.91
N ARG A 83 8.04 -2.79 4.60
CA ARG A 83 8.68 -2.90 5.92
C ARG A 83 8.08 -1.91 6.90
N ASP A 84 8.09 -2.31 8.17
CA ASP A 84 7.71 -1.48 9.31
C ASP A 84 6.31 -0.86 9.13
N ALA A 85 5.41 -1.56 8.44
CA ALA A 85 4.09 -1.03 8.16
C ALA A 85 3.25 -1.11 9.43
N VAL A 86 2.73 0.02 9.88
CA VAL A 86 1.81 0.11 11.00
C VAL A 86 0.64 1.02 10.66
N ALA A 87 -0.54 0.70 11.17
CA ALA A 87 -1.72 1.52 10.99
C ALA A 87 -2.76 1.27 12.08
N SER A 88 -3.54 2.31 12.39
CA SER A 88 -4.74 2.19 13.22
C SER A 88 -5.94 1.95 12.31
N THR A 89 -6.58 0.79 12.47
CA THR A 89 -7.77 0.39 11.72
C THR A 89 -8.98 0.37 12.66
N PRO A 90 -10.23 0.34 12.15
CA PRO A 90 -11.43 0.27 13.02
C PRO A 90 -11.45 -0.97 13.92
N TRP A 91 -10.75 -2.03 13.49
CA TRP A 91 -10.72 -3.33 14.15
C TRP A 91 -9.44 -3.58 14.97
N GLY A 92 -8.55 -2.58 15.09
CA GLY A 92 -7.36 -2.65 15.95
C GLY A 92 -6.10 -2.05 15.32
N GLN A 93 -4.97 -2.28 15.96
CA GLN A 93 -3.65 -1.85 15.50
C GLN A 93 -3.04 -2.93 14.62
N LEU A 94 -2.80 -2.57 13.35
CA LEU A 94 -2.14 -3.40 12.35
C LEU A 94 -0.63 -3.17 12.39
N ALA A 95 0.13 -4.26 12.32
CA ALA A 95 1.54 -4.25 11.95
C ALA A 95 1.80 -5.29 10.86
N ALA A 96 2.61 -4.96 9.84
CA ALA A 96 2.88 -5.86 8.72
C ALA A 96 4.25 -5.64 8.09
N ASN A 97 4.81 -6.73 7.56
CA ASN A 97 5.96 -6.73 6.66
C ASN A 97 5.73 -7.76 5.55
N GLY A 98 6.36 -7.55 4.41
CA GLY A 98 6.35 -8.59 3.39
C GLY A 98 7.17 -8.26 2.17
N ASN A 99 7.40 -9.29 1.37
CA ASN A 99 7.96 -9.20 0.04
C ASN A 99 7.10 -9.97 -0.95
N ILE A 100 7.03 -9.46 -2.18
CA ILE A 100 6.41 -10.17 -3.30
C ILE A 100 7.28 -10.00 -4.55
N GLY A 101 7.58 -11.12 -5.22
CA GLY A 101 8.26 -11.14 -6.50
C GLY A 101 7.45 -10.40 -7.56
N ALA A 102 8.12 -9.69 -8.47
CA ALA A 102 7.48 -8.89 -9.51
C ALA A 102 7.08 -9.70 -10.75
N GLN A 103 7.53 -10.95 -10.85
CA GLN A 103 7.26 -11.86 -11.98
C GLN A 103 6.60 -13.14 -11.50
N ARG A 104 5.87 -13.81 -12.38
CA ARG A 104 5.31 -15.13 -12.09
C ARG A 104 6.40 -16.21 -12.03
N PRO A 105 6.27 -17.20 -11.14
CA PRO A 105 5.35 -17.24 -10.00
C PRO A 105 5.70 -16.15 -8.97
N PHE A 106 4.71 -15.40 -8.51
CA PHE A 106 4.91 -14.31 -7.56
C PHE A 106 5.23 -14.88 -6.18
N LYS A 107 6.52 -15.09 -5.89
CA LYS A 107 6.99 -15.54 -4.58
C LYS A 107 6.54 -14.52 -3.53
N LEU A 108 5.71 -14.93 -2.59
CA LEU A 108 5.14 -14.09 -1.55
C LEU A 108 5.61 -14.62 -0.18
N ASP A 109 6.17 -13.73 0.62
CA ASP A 109 6.49 -13.97 2.02
C ASP A 109 6.07 -12.74 2.81
N ALA A 110 5.13 -12.90 3.74
CA ALA A 110 4.56 -11.78 4.48
C ALA A 110 4.14 -12.22 5.88
N ASN A 111 4.26 -11.30 6.81
CA ASN A 111 3.74 -11.42 8.16
C ASN A 111 2.85 -10.22 8.46
N ALA A 112 1.79 -10.46 9.20
CA ALA A 112 0.92 -9.42 9.71
C ALA A 112 0.42 -9.82 11.09
N SER A 113 0.30 -8.84 11.97
CA SER A 113 -0.34 -8.99 13.26
C SER A 113 -1.39 -7.91 13.43
N LEU A 114 -2.46 -8.31 14.12
CA LEU A 114 -3.51 -7.41 14.55
C LEU A 114 -3.58 -7.51 16.06
N SER A 115 -3.55 -6.36 16.72
CA SER A 115 -3.65 -6.27 18.16
C SER A 115 -4.74 -5.28 18.57
N GLY A 116 -5.33 -5.51 19.74
CA GLY A 116 -6.43 -4.72 20.26
C GLY A 116 -7.79 -5.37 20.04
N THR A 117 -8.79 -4.80 20.70
CA THR A 117 -10.18 -5.24 20.62
C THR A 117 -10.83 -4.48 19.46
N PRO A 118 -11.55 -5.13 18.53
CA PRO A 118 -12.30 -4.42 17.51
C PRO A 118 -13.23 -3.42 18.19
N VAL A 119 -13.07 -2.12 17.88
CA VAL A 119 -14.07 -1.12 18.22
C VAL A 119 -15.23 -1.42 17.29
N GLY A 120 -16.30 -1.96 17.89
CA GLY A 120 -17.37 -2.68 17.20
C GLY A 120 -17.85 -2.01 15.92
N ALA A 121 -18.20 -2.86 14.95
CA ALA A 121 -19.20 -2.52 13.95
C ALA A 121 -20.43 -1.98 14.72
N ALA A 122 -20.64 -0.67 14.63
CA ALA A 122 -21.77 -0.02 15.28
C ALA A 122 -22.97 -0.01 14.32
N GLY A 123 -24.06 -0.63 14.78
CA GLY A 123 -25.45 -0.28 14.42
C GLY A 123 -26.02 -0.96 13.20
#